data_AF-A0A7C7JNW7-F1
#
_entry.id   AF-A0A7C7JNW7-F1
#
_cell.length_a   1.000
_cell.length_b   1.000
_cell.length_c   1.000
_cell.angle_alpha   90.00
_cell.angle_beta   90.00
_cell.angle_gamma   90.00
#
_symmetry.space_group_name_H-M   'P 1'
#
loop_
_entity.id
_entity.type
_entity.pdbx_description
1 polymer ?
#
loop_
_entity_poly.entity_id
_entity_poly.type
_entity_poly.pdbx_seq_one_letter_code
_entity_poly.pdbx_strand_id
1 'polypeptide(L)'
;MNTKFVIFDLEWTRVYDKSGVKDCILEIGAVRIEGNKTPDTFHRFLKCPYKIKPAISKLTGLSNEMVDIMGVDREEGLREFVEFSKGATLVAHDVQNDIQVLEENLEEFSDIEMENKVLCTLRLSKRVLQLNSYSLDSICKHIDIEIDEKQRHRALYDALLASKIFQHILKFLPKSIDNSRKLEHWQNMEHFIIRHELEKIENIDTSQHYYGFFDGASSGNPGHIGAGIVLANRDGKVISKISKYIGFGTNNEAEYMALILLLQLATKSGIETLTIFGDSKLVVSQVEGAWKVRSHNLKSLYKEALELIEQIPNFSIKWIDRKGNKMADKLAKKGVKQGENITK
;
A
#
# COMPACT_ATOMS: atom_id res chain seq x y z
N MET A 1 21.08 13.42 -0.23
CA MET A 1 21.12 12.42 0.86
C MET A 1 22.36 11.57 0.69
N ASN A 2 23.18 11.40 1.73
CA ASN A 2 24.28 10.42 1.73
C ASN A 2 23.76 9.09 2.29
N THR A 3 22.91 8.41 1.52
CA THR A 3 22.19 7.21 1.93
C THR A 3 22.24 6.21 0.79
N LYS A 4 22.51 4.94 1.11
CA LYS A 4 22.48 3.82 0.17
C LYS A 4 21.06 3.30 0.08
N PHE A 5 20.53 3.19 -1.13
CA PHE A 5 19.26 2.52 -1.38
C PHE A 5 19.49 1.32 -2.29
N VAL A 6 18.82 0.23 -2.00
CA VAL A 6 18.73 -0.92 -2.90
C VAL A 6 17.28 -1.07 -3.31
N ILE A 7 17.00 -0.75 -4.57
CA ILE A 7 15.70 -0.90 -5.16
C ILE A 7 15.62 -2.30 -5.72
N PHE A 8 14.65 -3.10 -5.32
CA PHE A 8 14.54 -4.49 -5.75
C PHE A 8 13.12 -4.84 -6.17
N ASP A 9 13.01 -5.94 -6.90
CA ASP A 9 11.79 -6.59 -7.31
C ASP A 9 12.05 -8.10 -7.36
N LEU A 10 11.00 -8.90 -7.17
CA LEU A 10 11.08 -10.35 -7.12
C LEU A 10 10.09 -10.98 -8.10
N GLU A 11 10.47 -12.08 -8.73
CA GLU A 11 9.52 -13.00 -9.34
C GLU A 11 9.50 -14.31 -8.55
N TRP A 12 8.31 -14.80 -8.21
CA TRP A 12 8.13 -15.97 -7.37
C TRP A 12 6.92 -16.82 -7.79
N THR A 13 6.78 -18.00 -7.19
CA THR A 13 5.82 -19.04 -7.61
C THR A 13 4.33 -18.72 -7.38
N ARG A 14 4.00 -17.71 -6.57
CA ARG A 14 2.65 -17.29 -6.15
C ARG A 14 1.71 -18.48 -5.81
N VAL A 15 2.17 -19.41 -4.98
CA VAL A 15 1.46 -20.64 -4.60
C VAL A 15 0.41 -20.35 -3.53
N TYR A 16 -0.76 -19.86 -3.96
CA TYR A 16 -1.94 -19.83 -3.10
C TYR A 16 -2.60 -21.21 -3.06
N ASP A 17 -2.12 -22.14 -2.25
CA ASP A 17 -2.94 -23.31 -1.92
C ASP A 17 -2.87 -23.71 -0.44
N LYS A 18 -3.90 -24.42 -0.01
CA LYS A 18 -4.09 -24.87 1.37
C LYS A 18 -3.21 -26.08 1.73
N SER A 19 -2.26 -26.47 0.88
CA SER A 19 -1.43 -27.66 1.07
C SER A 19 -0.14 -27.40 1.85
N GLY A 20 0.12 -26.13 2.23
CA GLY A 20 1.28 -25.76 3.05
C GLY A 20 2.59 -25.61 2.27
N VAL A 21 2.52 -25.53 0.93
CA VAL A 21 3.68 -25.25 0.09
C VAL A 21 4.03 -23.77 0.18
N LYS A 22 5.26 -23.47 0.62
CA LYS A 22 5.78 -22.10 0.69
C LYS A 22 6.08 -21.54 -0.69
N ASP A 23 5.98 -20.22 -0.83
CA ASP A 23 6.39 -19.54 -2.05
C ASP A 23 7.91 -19.58 -2.23
N CYS A 24 8.37 -19.89 -3.44
CA CYS A 24 9.78 -19.89 -3.80
C CYS A 24 10.09 -18.71 -4.71
N ILE A 25 11.10 -17.93 -4.36
CA ILE A 25 11.67 -16.90 -5.23
C ILE A 25 12.35 -17.59 -6.42
N LEU A 26 12.09 -17.09 -7.63
CA LEU A 26 12.59 -17.59 -8.90
C LEU A 26 13.65 -16.66 -9.51
N GLU A 27 13.46 -15.35 -9.33
CA GLU A 27 14.36 -14.31 -9.86
C GLU A 27 14.43 -13.15 -8.86
N ILE A 28 15.64 -12.68 -8.57
CA ILE A 28 15.90 -11.45 -7.80
C ILE A 28 16.56 -10.46 -8.74
N GLY A 29 16.01 -9.25 -8.80
CA GLY A 29 16.61 -8.13 -9.50
C GLY A 29 16.71 -6.92 -8.59
N ALA A 30 17.88 -6.28 -8.55
CA ALA A 30 18.06 -5.12 -7.72
C ALA A 30 19.04 -4.11 -8.31
N VAL A 31 18.86 -2.85 -7.91
CA VAL A 31 19.65 -1.69 -8.32
C VAL A 31 20.05 -0.92 -7.08
N ARG A 32 21.35 -0.79 -6.86
CA ARG A 32 21.92 0.01 -5.77
C ARG A 32 22.22 1.42 -6.26
N ILE A 33 21.68 2.41 -5.54
CA ILE A 33 21.97 3.83 -5.77
C ILE A 33 22.59 4.45 -4.51
N GLU A 34 23.61 5.28 -4.70
CA GLU A 34 24.32 5.98 -3.62
C GLU A 34 24.81 7.35 -4.10
N GLY A 35 24.09 8.41 -3.73
CA GLY A 35 24.42 9.77 -4.15
C GLY A 35 24.45 9.92 -5.67
N ASN A 36 25.55 10.43 -6.21
CA ASN A 36 25.77 10.61 -7.66
C ASN A 36 26.61 9.48 -8.29
N LYS A 37 26.84 8.37 -7.57
CA LYS A 37 27.60 7.24 -8.12
C LYS A 37 26.78 6.54 -9.20
N THR A 38 27.48 5.95 -10.17
CA THR A 38 26.85 5.07 -11.17
C THR A 38 26.11 3.94 -10.45
N PRO A 39 24.84 3.67 -10.81
CA PRO A 39 24.09 2.57 -10.23
C PRO A 39 24.79 1.22 -10.46
N ASP A 40 24.76 0.38 -9.44
CA ASP A 40 25.24 -1.00 -9.50
C ASP A 40 24.04 -1.94 -9.49
N THR A 41 24.14 -3.10 -10.12
CA THR A 41 23.01 -4.02 -10.33
C THR A 41 23.30 -5.40 -9.80
N PHE A 42 22.30 -6.01 -9.19
CA PHE A 42 22.31 -7.41 -8.76
C PHE A 42 21.21 -8.18 -9.50
N HIS A 43 21.54 -9.37 -9.98
CA HIS A 43 20.59 -10.23 -10.67
C HIS A 43 20.96 -11.70 -10.49
N ARG A 44 19.99 -12.49 -10.04
CA ARG A 44 20.10 -13.94 -9.89
C ARG A 44 18.78 -14.62 -10.23
N PHE A 45 18.87 -15.76 -10.90
CA PHE A 45 17.82 -16.77 -10.86
C PHE A 45 18.11 -17.71 -9.69
N LEU A 46 17.07 -18.20 -9.04
CA LEU A 46 17.19 -19.20 -7.97
C LEU A 46 16.53 -20.50 -8.41
N LYS A 47 17.18 -21.63 -8.14
CA LYS A 47 16.60 -22.95 -8.38
C LYS A 47 15.34 -23.11 -7.54
N CYS A 48 14.30 -23.70 -8.11
CA CYS A 48 13.01 -23.90 -7.45
C CYS A 48 12.66 -25.39 -7.40
N PRO A 49 12.52 -25.99 -6.21
CA PRO A 49 12.18 -27.42 -6.09
C PRO A 49 10.74 -27.72 -6.52
N TYR A 50 9.91 -26.68 -6.69
CA TYR A 50 8.50 -26.81 -7.03
C TYR A 50 8.22 -26.54 -8.51
N LYS A 51 7.15 -27.18 -9.00
CA LYS A 51 6.67 -26.94 -10.36
C LYS A 51 6.08 -25.52 -10.49
N ILE A 52 6.64 -24.74 -11.41
CA ILE A 52 6.14 -23.42 -11.79
C ILE A 52 4.84 -23.60 -12.56
N LYS A 53 3.78 -22.93 -12.08
CA LYS A 53 2.45 -23.01 -12.71
C LYS A 53 2.50 -22.33 -14.09
N PRO A 54 1.79 -22.86 -15.12
CA PRO A 54 1.77 -22.26 -16.45
C PRO A 54 1.36 -20.77 -16.48
N ALA A 55 0.47 -20.35 -15.57
CA ALA A 55 0.08 -18.94 -15.46
C ALA A 55 1.24 -18.02 -15.03
N ILE A 56 2.11 -18.48 -14.13
CA ILE A 56 3.30 -17.74 -13.69
C ILE A 56 4.34 -17.74 -14.80
N SER A 57 4.59 -18.90 -15.41
CA SER A 57 5.51 -18.99 -16.55
C SER A 57 5.10 -18.09 -17.72
N LYS A 58 3.81 -17.97 -18.01
CA LYS A 58 3.29 -17.04 -19.01
C LYS A 58 3.46 -15.57 -18.62
N LEU A 59 3.38 -15.26 -17.33
CA LEU A 59 3.51 -13.90 -16.82
C LEU A 59 4.97 -13.42 -16.83
N THR A 60 5.89 -14.24 -16.31
CA THR A 60 7.28 -13.86 -16.06
C THR A 60 8.24 -14.35 -17.15
N GLY A 61 7.80 -15.28 -17.99
CA GLY A 61 8.66 -15.98 -18.95
C GLY A 61 9.54 -17.07 -18.32
N LEU A 62 9.45 -17.32 -17.02
CA LEU A 62 10.29 -18.29 -16.32
C LEU A 62 9.71 -19.70 -16.40
N SER A 63 10.53 -20.67 -16.80
CA SER A 63 10.18 -22.09 -16.79
C SER A 63 11.05 -22.84 -15.76
N ASN A 64 10.60 -24.02 -15.32
CA ASN A 64 11.41 -24.86 -14.42
C ASN A 64 12.77 -25.16 -15.05
N GLU A 65 12.79 -25.54 -16.33
CA GLU A 65 14.03 -25.79 -17.07
C GLU A 65 14.98 -24.58 -17.07
N MET A 66 14.44 -23.37 -17.28
CA MET A 66 15.24 -22.15 -17.27
C MET A 66 15.86 -21.89 -15.89
N VAL A 67 15.08 -21.97 -14.81
CA VAL A 67 15.61 -21.74 -13.46
C VAL A 67 16.51 -22.88 -12.97
N ASP A 68 16.31 -24.10 -13.46
CA ASP A 68 17.20 -25.23 -13.13
C ASP A 68 18.58 -25.09 -13.81
N ILE A 69 18.60 -24.56 -15.04
CA ILE A 69 19.83 -24.33 -15.83
C ILE A 69 20.55 -23.06 -15.38
N MET A 70 19.82 -21.95 -15.25
CA MET A 70 20.40 -20.62 -15.00
C MET A 70 20.46 -20.25 -13.53
N GLY A 71 19.70 -20.94 -12.68
CA GLY A 71 19.59 -20.62 -11.26
C GLY A 71 20.79 -21.08 -10.45
N VAL A 72 21.18 -20.25 -9.49
CA VAL A 72 22.09 -20.65 -8.42
C VAL A 72 21.31 -21.41 -7.34
N ASP A 73 22.03 -22.00 -6.38
CA ASP A 73 21.39 -22.51 -5.18
C ASP A 73 20.62 -21.39 -4.45
N ARG A 74 19.49 -21.73 -3.82
CA ARG A 74 18.61 -20.74 -3.18
C ARG A 74 19.33 -20.03 -2.04
N GLU A 75 20.05 -20.79 -1.20
CA GLU A 75 20.77 -20.24 -0.07
C GLU A 75 21.86 -19.29 -0.55
N GLU A 76 22.63 -19.72 -1.56
CA GLU A 76 23.69 -18.93 -2.18
C GLU A 76 23.15 -17.59 -2.71
N GLY A 77 22.11 -17.62 -3.56
CA GLY A 77 21.58 -16.40 -4.16
C GLY A 77 20.91 -15.46 -3.15
N LEU A 78 20.27 -15.98 -2.11
CA LEU A 78 19.73 -15.17 -1.02
C LEU A 78 20.84 -14.51 -0.19
N ARG A 79 21.91 -15.24 0.14
CA ARG A 79 23.08 -14.67 0.84
C ARG A 79 23.76 -13.58 0.03
N GLU A 80 23.93 -13.79 -1.27
CA GLU A 80 24.49 -12.77 -2.16
C GLU A 80 23.61 -11.50 -2.18
N PHE A 81 22.29 -11.64 -2.20
CA PHE A 81 21.37 -10.50 -2.17
C PHE A 81 21.41 -9.76 -0.82
N VAL A 82 21.46 -10.47 0.30
CA VAL A 82 21.60 -9.89 1.64
C VAL A 82 22.91 -9.10 1.75
N GLU A 83 24.03 -9.65 1.27
CA GLU A 83 25.31 -8.95 1.27
C GLU A 83 25.30 -7.74 0.31
N PHE A 84 24.67 -7.86 -0.87
CA PHE A 84 24.48 -6.72 -1.78
C PHE A 84 23.69 -5.57 -1.15
N SER A 85 22.71 -5.92 -0.31
CA SER A 85 21.79 -5.00 0.37
C SER A 85 22.34 -4.43 1.68
N LYS A 86 23.48 -4.92 2.16
CA LYS A 86 24.01 -4.59 3.48
C LYS A 86 24.21 -3.09 3.70
N GLY A 87 23.63 -2.58 4.78
CA GLY A 87 23.68 -1.16 5.16
C GLY A 87 22.89 -0.22 4.24
N ALA A 88 22.09 -0.75 3.31
CA ALA A 88 21.17 0.02 2.48
C ALA A 88 19.75 0.06 3.07
N THR A 89 18.97 1.06 2.66
CA THR A 89 17.51 1.01 2.80
C THR A 89 16.94 0.31 1.57
N LEU A 90 16.19 -0.78 1.78
CA LEU A 90 15.48 -1.48 0.72
C LEU A 90 14.30 -0.64 0.24
N VAL A 91 14.03 -0.72 -1.05
CA VAL A 91 12.94 -0.01 -1.70
C VAL A 91 12.30 -0.94 -2.73
N ALA A 92 10.98 -1.10 -2.72
CA ALA A 92 10.28 -1.78 -3.80
C ALA A 92 8.94 -1.11 -4.11
N HIS A 93 8.32 -1.49 -5.22
CA HIS A 93 7.00 -1.03 -5.59
C HIS A 93 5.93 -1.96 -5.01
N ASP A 94 4.95 -1.40 -4.28
CA ASP A 94 3.94 -2.21 -3.54
C ASP A 94 4.54 -3.31 -2.65
N VAL A 95 5.65 -2.97 -2.00
CA VAL A 95 6.63 -3.82 -1.30
C VAL A 95 6.12 -4.85 -0.27
N GLN A 96 4.84 -4.81 0.13
CA GLN A 96 4.33 -5.70 1.18
C GLN A 96 4.44 -7.17 0.83
N ASN A 97 4.12 -7.54 -0.42
CA ASN A 97 4.19 -8.93 -0.85
C ASN A 97 5.64 -9.38 -1.04
N ASP A 98 6.48 -8.55 -1.65
CA ASP A 98 7.89 -8.86 -1.90
C ASP A 98 8.68 -9.10 -0.61
N ILE A 99 8.48 -8.25 0.41
CA ILE A 99 9.15 -8.43 1.70
C ILE A 99 8.67 -9.67 2.42
N GLN A 100 7.36 -9.94 2.42
CA GLN A 100 6.83 -11.16 3.04
C GLN A 100 7.45 -12.41 2.40
N VAL A 101 7.48 -12.48 1.07
CA VAL A 101 8.06 -13.62 0.35
C VAL A 101 9.56 -13.73 0.61
N LEU A 102 10.27 -12.61 0.63
CA LEU A 102 11.70 -12.57 0.96
C LEU A 102 11.98 -13.08 2.37
N GLU A 103 11.27 -12.58 3.37
CA GLU A 103 11.39 -13.00 4.77
C GLU A 103 11.09 -14.49 4.91
N GLU A 104 9.99 -14.99 4.34
CA GLU A 104 9.62 -16.41 4.39
C GLU A 104 10.67 -17.34 3.75
N ASN A 105 11.35 -16.87 2.70
CA ASN A 105 12.44 -17.60 2.02
C ASN A 105 13.75 -17.54 2.80
N LEU A 106 14.03 -16.43 3.49
CA LEU A 106 15.21 -16.27 4.36
C LEU A 106 15.09 -17.09 5.64
N GLU A 107 13.88 -17.19 6.22
CA GLU A 107 13.59 -18.00 7.42
C GLU A 107 13.88 -19.49 7.25
N GLU A 108 13.99 -19.99 6.01
CA GLU A 108 14.44 -21.36 5.75
C GLU A 108 15.89 -21.61 6.20
N PHE A 109 16.67 -20.54 6.36
CA PHE A 109 18.09 -20.56 6.68
C PHE A 109 18.34 -19.75 7.96
N SER A 110 18.43 -20.44 9.10
CA SER A 110 18.41 -19.83 10.44
C SER A 110 19.55 -18.86 10.76
N ASP A 111 20.60 -18.80 9.95
CA ASP A 111 21.76 -17.92 10.14
C ASP A 111 21.79 -16.72 9.17
N ILE A 112 20.75 -16.56 8.34
CA ILE A 112 20.60 -15.39 7.47
C ILE A 112 19.61 -14.42 8.11
N GLU A 113 20.11 -13.25 8.50
CA GLU A 113 19.29 -12.15 9.01
C GLU A 113 19.38 -10.94 8.09
N MET A 114 18.26 -10.21 7.97
CA MET A 114 18.17 -8.99 7.18
C MET A 114 17.57 -7.87 8.04
N GLU A 115 18.39 -6.88 8.40
CA GLU A 115 18.00 -5.76 9.26
C GLU A 115 17.60 -4.50 8.47
N ASN A 116 17.45 -4.63 7.16
CA ASN A 116 17.24 -3.51 6.28
C ASN A 116 15.91 -2.80 6.54
N LYS A 117 15.95 -1.47 6.59
CA LYS A 117 14.75 -0.64 6.53
C LYS A 117 14.10 -0.74 5.16
N VAL A 118 12.78 -0.60 5.11
CA VAL A 118 12.00 -0.74 3.88
C VAL A 118 11.23 0.53 3.54
N LEU A 119 11.33 0.98 2.28
CA LEU A 119 10.49 2.01 1.69
C LEU A 119 9.61 1.44 0.57
N CYS A 120 8.44 2.04 0.38
CA CYS A 120 7.52 1.67 -0.68
C CYS A 120 7.38 2.80 -1.70
N THR A 121 7.79 2.57 -2.95
CA THR A 121 7.66 3.59 -4.01
C THR A 121 6.21 3.95 -4.29
N LEU A 122 5.26 3.02 -4.12
CA LEU A 122 3.82 3.29 -4.25
C LEU A 122 3.34 4.27 -3.17
N ARG A 123 3.70 4.04 -1.90
CA ARG A 123 3.33 4.96 -0.79
C ARG A 123 3.96 6.33 -0.97
N LEU A 124 5.24 6.36 -1.34
CA LEU A 124 5.95 7.60 -1.62
C LEU A 124 5.34 8.36 -2.81
N SER A 125 4.97 7.64 -3.89
CA SER A 125 4.31 8.22 -5.07
C SER A 125 2.97 8.87 -4.70
N LYS A 126 2.14 8.23 -3.88
CA LYS A 126 0.87 8.80 -3.40
C LYS A 126 1.02 10.11 -2.64
N ARG A 127 2.23 10.44 -2.16
CA ARG A 127 2.50 11.69 -1.44
C ARG A 127 2.99 12.82 -2.34
N VAL A 128 3.60 12.48 -3.48
CA VAL A 128 4.17 13.48 -4.41
C VAL A 128 3.37 13.63 -5.70
N LEU A 129 2.70 12.59 -6.16
CA LEU A 129 1.94 12.55 -7.41
C LEU A 129 0.43 12.50 -7.13
N GLN A 130 -0.36 12.89 -8.12
CA GLN A 130 -1.82 12.80 -8.10
C GLN A 130 -2.30 11.98 -9.28
N LEU A 131 -2.40 10.67 -9.10
CA LEU A 131 -2.75 9.71 -10.15
C LEU A 131 -4.04 8.96 -9.86
N ASN A 132 -4.69 8.54 -10.94
CA ASN A 132 -5.84 7.64 -10.92
C ASN A 132 -5.44 6.20 -10.58
N SER A 133 -4.22 5.80 -10.94
CA SER A 133 -3.62 4.50 -10.64
C SER A 133 -2.16 4.70 -10.26
N TYR A 134 -1.70 3.95 -9.26
CA TYR A 134 -0.32 3.97 -8.80
C TYR A 134 0.39 2.65 -9.09
N SER A 135 -0.07 1.86 -10.07
CA SER A 135 0.72 0.73 -10.56
C SER A 135 2.05 1.23 -11.14
N LEU A 136 3.06 0.36 -11.16
CA LEU A 136 4.37 0.67 -11.72
C LEU A 136 4.25 1.26 -13.14
N ASP A 137 3.41 0.66 -13.99
CA ASP A 137 3.13 1.14 -15.35
C ASP A 137 2.48 2.52 -15.38
N SER A 138 1.51 2.75 -14.50
CA SER A 138 0.75 4.00 -14.49
C SER A 138 1.64 5.17 -14.09
N ILE A 139 2.52 4.94 -13.12
CA ILE A 139 3.50 5.95 -12.70
C ILE A 139 4.52 6.16 -13.82
N CYS A 140 5.10 5.10 -14.39
CA CYS A 140 6.05 5.21 -15.50
C CYS A 140 5.47 6.05 -16.65
N LYS A 141 4.24 5.74 -17.08
CA LYS A 141 3.53 6.51 -18.13
C LYS A 141 3.32 7.97 -17.74
N HIS A 142 3.02 8.25 -16.47
CA HIS A 142 2.82 9.63 -16.00
C HIS A 142 4.10 10.47 -16.02
N ILE A 143 5.25 9.84 -15.77
CA ILE A 143 6.55 10.52 -15.71
C ILE A 143 7.40 10.30 -16.97
N ASP A 144 6.74 9.94 -18.08
CA ASP A 144 7.33 9.73 -19.42
C ASP A 144 8.50 8.72 -19.45
N ILE A 145 8.38 7.63 -18.69
CA ILE A 145 9.29 6.48 -18.78
C ILE A 145 8.70 5.46 -19.75
N GLU A 146 9.43 5.22 -20.84
CA GLU A 146 9.11 4.14 -21.77
C GLU A 146 9.27 2.77 -21.12
N ILE A 147 8.30 1.89 -21.43
CA ILE A 147 8.24 0.52 -20.97
C ILE A 147 8.44 -0.41 -22.16
N ASP A 148 9.45 -1.27 -22.06
CA ASP A 148 9.63 -2.41 -22.95
C ASP A 148 8.77 -3.57 -22.44
N GLU A 149 7.60 -3.73 -23.05
CA GLU A 149 6.63 -4.79 -22.74
C GLU A 149 7.23 -6.20 -22.82
N LYS A 150 8.34 -6.41 -23.54
CA LYS A 150 9.02 -7.72 -23.60
C LYS A 150 9.85 -8.03 -22.36
N GLN A 151 10.20 -7.01 -21.59
CA GLN A 151 11.00 -7.12 -20.37
C GLN A 151 10.20 -6.89 -19.09
N ARG A 152 8.94 -6.45 -19.18
CA ARG A 152 8.05 -6.35 -18.01
C ARG A 152 7.87 -7.72 -17.36
N HIS A 153 7.74 -7.73 -16.03
CA HIS A 153 7.70 -8.95 -15.20
C HIS A 153 9.02 -9.73 -15.22
N ARG A 154 10.13 -8.99 -15.35
CA ARG A 154 11.49 -9.47 -15.11
C ARG A 154 12.05 -8.67 -13.96
N ALA A 155 12.50 -9.36 -12.92
CA ALA A 155 12.82 -8.72 -11.65
C ALA A 155 13.81 -7.54 -11.79
N LEU A 156 14.88 -7.70 -12.58
CA LEU A 156 15.86 -6.61 -12.74
C LEU A 156 15.27 -5.41 -13.50
N TYR A 157 14.45 -5.67 -14.52
CA TYR A 157 13.84 -4.61 -15.32
C TYR A 157 12.82 -3.81 -14.50
N ASP A 158 12.00 -4.51 -13.73
CA ASP A 158 11.00 -3.92 -12.84
C ASP A 158 11.68 -3.11 -11.72
N ALA A 159 12.78 -3.61 -11.14
CA ALA A 159 13.62 -2.87 -10.20
C ALA A 159 14.24 -1.60 -10.81
N LEU A 160 14.65 -1.64 -12.09
CA LEU A 160 15.14 -0.45 -12.81
C LEU A 160 14.04 0.59 -13.02
N LEU A 161 12.82 0.19 -13.38
CA LEU A 161 11.67 1.09 -13.47
C LEU A 161 11.33 1.70 -12.11
N ALA A 162 11.26 0.88 -11.06
CA ALA A 162 11.04 1.33 -9.70
C ALA A 162 12.13 2.31 -9.23
N SER A 163 13.40 2.10 -9.64
CA SER A 163 14.50 3.00 -9.34
C SER A 163 14.34 4.36 -10.02
N LYS A 164 13.89 4.39 -11.29
CA LYS A 164 13.59 5.65 -11.98
C LYS A 164 12.44 6.40 -11.31
N ILE A 165 11.38 5.70 -10.92
CA ILE A 165 10.26 6.28 -10.15
C ILE A 165 10.77 6.84 -8.82
N PHE A 166 11.55 6.06 -8.07
CA PHE A 166 12.09 6.49 -6.80
C PHE A 166 12.96 7.74 -6.94
N GLN A 167 13.88 7.77 -7.90
CA GLN A 167 14.70 8.95 -8.19
C GLN A 167 13.86 10.16 -8.62
N HIS A 168 12.76 9.95 -9.35
CA HIS A 168 11.81 11.01 -9.66
C HIS A 168 11.17 11.57 -8.39
N ILE A 169 10.65 10.71 -7.50
CA ILE A 169 10.06 11.13 -6.21
C ILE A 169 11.06 11.92 -5.38
N LEU A 170 12.33 11.49 -5.31
CA LEU A 170 13.37 12.18 -4.52
C LEU A 170 13.53 13.66 -4.90
N LYS A 171 13.24 14.05 -6.15
CA LYS A 171 13.31 15.45 -6.61
C LYS A 171 12.23 16.33 -6.01
N PHE A 172 11.12 15.75 -5.57
CA PHE A 172 9.96 16.46 -5.01
C PHE A 172 9.89 16.40 -3.48
N LEU A 173 10.89 15.80 -2.83
CA LEU A 173 10.91 15.74 -1.37
C LEU A 173 11.08 17.14 -0.76
N PRO A 174 10.37 17.46 0.32
CA PRO A 174 10.67 18.61 1.15
C PRO A 174 12.13 18.63 1.58
N LYS A 175 12.80 19.80 1.54
CA LYS A 175 14.20 19.96 1.94
C LYS A 175 14.51 19.48 3.36
N SER A 176 13.51 19.43 4.24
CA SER A 176 13.64 18.92 5.61
C SER A 176 13.89 17.41 5.69
N ILE A 177 13.57 16.66 4.64
CA ILE A 177 13.82 15.22 4.51
C ILE A 177 15.19 15.04 3.86
N ASP A 178 16.21 14.80 4.68
CA ASP A 178 17.62 14.79 4.28
C ASP A 178 18.35 13.47 4.60
N ASN A 179 17.63 12.47 5.12
CA ASN A 179 18.15 11.13 5.41
C ASN A 179 17.06 10.05 5.32
N SER A 180 17.44 8.78 5.26
CA SER A 180 16.52 7.63 5.19
C SER A 180 15.54 7.56 6.35
N ARG A 181 15.96 7.84 7.58
CA ARG A 181 15.06 7.77 8.75
C ARG A 181 13.92 8.78 8.65
N LYS A 182 14.19 10.01 8.20
CA LYS A 182 13.14 11.01 7.95
C LYS A 182 12.25 10.61 6.78
N LEU A 183 12.80 10.00 5.74
CA LEU A 183 12.04 9.53 4.58
C LEU A 183 11.12 8.35 4.94
N GLU A 184 11.62 7.42 5.75
CA GLU A 184 10.87 6.32 6.35
C GLU A 184 9.73 6.84 7.25
N HIS A 185 10.03 7.81 8.12
CA HIS A 185 8.98 8.47 8.89
C HIS A 185 7.97 9.13 7.95
N TRP A 186 8.42 9.83 6.91
CA TRP A 186 7.55 10.57 5.99
C TRP A 186 6.65 9.70 5.11
N GLN A 187 7.11 8.54 4.63
CA GLN A 187 6.21 7.61 3.94
C GLN A 187 5.11 7.08 4.87
N ASN A 188 5.43 6.95 6.16
CA ASN A 188 4.55 6.43 7.21
C ASN A 188 3.80 7.56 7.94
N MET A 189 4.15 8.82 7.67
CA MET A 189 3.45 9.98 8.19
C MET A 189 2.07 10.01 7.57
N GLU A 190 1.09 10.28 8.40
CA GLU A 190 -0.31 10.35 8.01
C GLU A 190 -0.54 11.32 6.83
N HIS A 191 -1.63 11.09 6.11
CA HIS A 191 -2.16 12.08 5.17
C HIS A 191 -2.22 13.44 5.87
N PHE A 192 -1.75 14.50 5.22
CA PHE A 192 -1.80 15.90 5.72
C PHE A 192 -3.16 16.25 6.35
N ILE A 193 -4.23 15.71 5.77
CA ILE A 193 -5.60 15.85 6.22
C ILE A 193 -5.82 15.32 7.65
N ILE A 194 -5.33 14.13 8.00
CA ILE A 194 -5.53 13.57 9.35
C ILE A 194 -4.77 14.40 10.38
N ARG A 195 -3.50 14.73 10.11
CA ARG A 195 -2.71 15.58 11.01
C ARG A 195 -3.40 16.92 11.27
N HIS A 196 -3.86 17.58 10.21
CA HIS A 196 -4.54 18.87 10.33
C HIS A 196 -5.86 18.77 11.10
N GLU A 197 -6.57 17.64 11.03
CA GLU A 197 -7.74 17.41 11.85
C GLU A 197 -7.38 17.07 13.29
N LEU A 198 -6.36 16.27 13.56
CA LEU A 198 -5.86 16.00 14.91
C LEU A 198 -5.44 17.28 15.62
N GLU A 199 -4.82 18.23 14.92
CA GLU A 199 -4.48 19.56 15.46
C GLU A 199 -5.71 20.40 15.85
N LYS A 200 -6.88 20.17 15.23
CA LYS A 200 -8.14 20.86 15.56
C LYS A 200 -8.93 20.18 16.67
N ILE A 201 -8.68 18.90 16.90
CA ILE A 201 -9.31 18.11 17.94
C ILE A 201 -8.56 18.40 19.25
N GLU A 202 -8.73 19.60 19.79
CA GLU A 202 -8.18 19.95 21.11
C GLU A 202 -8.97 19.21 22.21
N ASN A 203 -8.24 18.59 23.14
CA ASN A 203 -8.79 17.99 24.38
C ASN A 203 -9.89 16.96 24.17
N ILE A 204 -9.67 15.98 23.27
CA ILE A 204 -10.57 14.83 23.17
C ILE A 204 -10.49 14.00 24.46
N ASP A 205 -11.64 13.75 25.09
CA ASP A 205 -11.74 12.76 26.15
C ASP A 205 -11.75 11.37 25.49
N THR A 206 -10.61 10.68 25.53
CA THR A 206 -10.40 9.38 24.87
C THR A 206 -11.29 8.26 25.42
N SER A 207 -11.73 8.39 26.67
CA SER A 207 -12.56 7.42 27.37
C SER A 207 -14.05 7.54 27.02
N GLN A 208 -14.46 8.66 26.41
CA GLN A 208 -15.83 8.89 25.99
C GLN A 208 -16.21 8.02 24.77
N HIS A 209 -17.51 7.73 24.63
CA HIS A 209 -18.06 7.13 23.41
C HIS A 209 -18.20 8.15 22.28
N TYR A 210 -17.63 7.84 21.12
CA TYR A 210 -17.78 8.61 19.88
C TYR A 210 -18.61 7.88 18.83
N TYR A 211 -19.20 8.68 17.95
CA TYR A 211 -19.98 8.23 16.81
C TYR A 211 -19.32 8.68 15.51
N GLY A 212 -19.04 7.74 14.63
CA GLY A 212 -18.45 7.98 13.33
C GLY A 212 -19.45 7.75 12.20
N PHE A 213 -19.36 8.51 11.12
CA PHE A 213 -20.13 8.31 9.90
C PHE A 213 -19.18 8.34 8.71
N PHE A 214 -19.31 7.38 7.78
CA PHE A 214 -18.51 7.35 6.56
C PHE A 214 -19.39 7.18 5.32
N ASP A 215 -18.92 7.68 4.20
CA ASP A 215 -19.53 7.49 2.89
C ASP A 215 -18.46 7.61 1.78
N GLY A 216 -18.58 6.75 0.78
CA GLY A 216 -17.81 6.80 -0.45
C GLY A 216 -18.68 7.14 -1.67
N ALA A 217 -18.23 8.08 -2.48
CA ALA A 217 -18.91 8.47 -3.72
C ALA A 217 -18.02 8.25 -4.94
N SER A 218 -18.64 7.97 -6.09
CA SER A 218 -17.96 7.77 -7.38
C SER A 218 -18.67 8.48 -8.54
N SER A 219 -17.96 9.21 -9.40
CA SER A 219 -18.47 9.88 -10.61
C SER A 219 -18.63 8.92 -11.79
N GLY A 220 -19.43 7.86 -11.62
CA GLY A 220 -19.43 6.68 -12.49
C GLY A 220 -18.78 5.49 -11.79
N ASN A 221 -19.00 4.26 -12.24
CA ASN A 221 -18.49 3.06 -11.55
C ASN A 221 -17.88 2.07 -12.55
N PRO A 222 -16.56 2.12 -12.79
CA PRO A 222 -15.56 2.96 -12.11
C PRO A 222 -15.56 4.44 -12.55
N GLY A 223 -15.06 5.34 -11.70
CA GLY A 223 -15.02 6.80 -11.89
C GLY A 223 -14.12 7.52 -10.88
N HIS A 224 -14.15 8.86 -10.83
CA HIS A 224 -13.47 9.62 -9.77
C HIS A 224 -14.15 9.36 -8.43
N ILE A 225 -13.37 8.98 -7.43
CA ILE A 225 -13.87 8.60 -6.12
C ILE A 225 -13.49 9.61 -5.05
N GLY A 226 -14.41 9.83 -4.11
CA GLY A 226 -14.25 10.70 -2.96
C GLY A 226 -14.76 10.05 -1.67
N ALA A 227 -14.15 10.43 -0.56
CA ALA A 227 -14.51 9.98 0.78
C ALA A 227 -15.05 11.14 1.62
N GLY A 228 -16.09 10.85 2.39
CA GLY A 228 -16.68 11.76 3.36
C GLY A 228 -16.74 11.08 4.72
N ILE A 229 -16.22 11.74 5.76
CA ILE A 229 -16.33 11.25 7.14
C ILE A 229 -16.78 12.34 8.10
N VAL A 230 -17.47 11.92 9.15
CA VAL A 230 -17.89 12.75 10.28
C VAL A 230 -17.56 12.01 11.57
N LEU A 231 -16.95 12.71 12.52
CA LEU A 231 -16.73 12.21 13.87
C LEU A 231 -17.49 13.11 14.85
N ALA A 232 -18.30 12.54 15.72
CA ALA A 232 -19.09 13.25 16.74
C ALA A 232 -18.90 12.62 18.12
N ASN A 233 -19.04 13.42 19.17
CA ASN A 233 -19.00 12.94 20.55
C ASN A 233 -20.36 12.38 21.00
N ARG A 234 -20.46 11.92 22.25
CA ARG A 234 -21.71 11.35 22.81
C ARG A 234 -22.91 12.30 22.80
N ASP A 235 -22.66 13.61 22.83
CA ASP A 235 -23.69 14.65 22.87
C ASP A 235 -24.19 14.99 21.44
N GLY A 236 -23.67 14.31 20.42
CA GLY A 236 -23.98 14.56 19.02
C GLY A 236 -23.26 15.79 18.44
N LYS A 237 -22.35 16.42 19.19
CA LYS A 237 -21.52 17.52 18.70
C LYS A 237 -20.50 16.95 17.71
N VAL A 238 -20.49 17.49 16.50
CA VAL A 238 -19.48 17.13 15.50
C VAL A 238 -18.12 17.70 15.90
N ILE A 239 -17.15 16.80 16.00
CA ILE A 239 -15.76 17.05 16.38
C ILE A 239 -14.88 17.25 15.14
N SER A 240 -15.08 16.43 14.10
CA SER A 240 -14.34 16.55 12.84
C SER A 240 -15.20 16.19 11.63
N LYS A 241 -14.89 16.80 10.49
CA LYS A 241 -15.50 16.52 9.18
C LYS A 241 -14.42 16.53 8.12
N ILE A 242 -14.31 15.45 7.36
CA ILE A 242 -13.34 15.36 6.27
C ILE A 242 -14.07 15.09 4.96
N SER A 243 -13.66 15.83 3.93
CA SER A 243 -14.00 15.59 2.53
C SER A 243 -12.69 15.45 1.78
N LYS A 244 -12.51 14.33 1.08
CA LYS A 244 -11.24 13.99 0.45
C LYS A 244 -11.46 13.39 -0.93
N TYR A 245 -10.79 13.95 -1.94
CA TYR A 245 -10.62 13.25 -3.21
C TYR A 245 -9.66 12.07 -3.02
N ILE A 246 -10.06 10.87 -3.45
CA ILE A 246 -9.29 9.64 -3.25
C ILE A 246 -8.52 9.25 -4.52
N GLY A 247 -9.11 9.39 -5.71
CA GLY A 247 -8.50 8.94 -6.95
C GLY A 247 -9.53 8.47 -7.97
N PHE A 248 -9.20 7.46 -8.76
CA PHE A 248 -10.14 6.77 -9.65
C PHE A 248 -10.35 5.35 -9.16
N GLY A 249 -11.59 4.88 -9.16
CA GLY A 249 -11.93 3.56 -8.63
C GLY A 249 -13.41 3.27 -8.69
N THR A 250 -13.81 2.22 -8.00
CA THR A 250 -15.19 1.77 -7.87
C THR A 250 -15.86 2.39 -6.64
N ASN A 251 -17.19 2.36 -6.61
CA ASN A 251 -17.94 2.83 -5.45
C ASN A 251 -17.54 2.08 -4.16
N ASN A 252 -17.36 0.75 -4.23
CA ASN A 252 -17.02 -0.04 -3.05
C ASN A 252 -15.61 0.26 -2.52
N GLU A 253 -14.66 0.59 -3.40
CA GLU A 253 -13.33 1.06 -2.98
C GLU A 253 -13.44 2.43 -2.29
N ALA A 254 -14.28 3.35 -2.80
CA ALA A 254 -14.53 4.63 -2.15
C ALA A 254 -15.07 4.47 -0.72
N GLU A 255 -16.03 3.56 -0.53
CA GLU A 255 -16.66 3.27 0.76
C GLU A 255 -15.64 2.71 1.77
N TYR A 256 -14.82 1.74 1.36
CA TYR A 256 -13.74 1.21 2.21
C TYR A 256 -12.71 2.28 2.56
N MET A 257 -12.31 3.11 1.58
CA MET A 257 -11.35 4.19 1.80
C MET A 257 -11.90 5.24 2.78
N ALA A 258 -13.20 5.52 2.74
CA ALA A 258 -13.85 6.41 3.70
C ALA A 258 -13.88 5.80 5.12
N LEU A 259 -14.19 4.51 5.24
CA LEU A 259 -14.13 3.80 6.52
C LEU A 259 -12.70 3.83 7.10
N ILE A 260 -11.69 3.48 6.30
CA ILE A 260 -10.28 3.50 6.70
C ILE A 260 -9.87 4.90 7.18
N LEU A 261 -10.26 5.95 6.45
CA LEU A 261 -9.95 7.33 6.83
C LEU A 261 -10.52 7.70 8.21
N LEU A 262 -11.74 7.25 8.52
CA LEU A 262 -12.39 7.46 9.82
C LEU A 262 -11.71 6.66 10.93
N LEU A 263 -11.36 5.40 10.67
CA LEU A 263 -10.64 4.55 11.61
C LEU A 263 -9.24 5.09 11.92
N GLN A 264 -8.51 5.57 10.92
CA GLN A 264 -7.22 6.23 11.11
C GLN A 264 -7.37 7.48 11.97
N LEU A 265 -8.39 8.32 11.75
CA LEU A 265 -8.64 9.48 12.60
C LEU A 265 -8.91 9.05 14.06
N ALA A 266 -9.75 8.03 14.26
CA ALA A 266 -10.14 7.58 15.60
C ALA A 266 -8.98 6.95 16.39
N THR A 267 -8.26 6.01 15.77
CA THR A 267 -7.07 5.36 16.37
C THR A 267 -6.02 6.39 16.79
N LYS A 268 -5.75 7.38 15.93
CA LYS A 268 -4.79 8.45 16.22
C LYS A 268 -5.25 9.47 17.25
N SER A 269 -6.56 9.65 17.36
CA SER A 269 -7.16 10.44 18.44
C SER A 269 -7.18 9.68 19.78
N GLY A 270 -6.75 8.41 19.82
CA GLY A 270 -6.76 7.58 21.02
C GLY A 270 -8.17 7.18 21.47
N ILE A 271 -9.17 7.23 20.60
CA ILE A 271 -10.56 6.92 20.97
C ILE A 271 -10.67 5.44 21.35
N GLU A 272 -11.16 5.17 22.56
CA GLU A 272 -11.28 3.81 23.06
C GLU A 272 -12.64 3.16 22.71
N THR A 273 -13.69 3.99 22.57
CA THR A 273 -15.06 3.51 22.30
C THR A 273 -15.67 4.23 21.10
N LEU A 274 -15.93 3.47 20.03
CA LEU A 274 -16.40 4.00 18.75
C LEU A 274 -17.54 3.16 18.18
N THR A 275 -18.63 3.83 17.80
CA THR A 275 -19.64 3.25 16.90
C THR A 275 -19.62 3.97 15.56
N ILE A 276 -19.32 3.23 14.50
CA ILE A 276 -19.34 3.74 13.12
C ILE A 276 -20.67 3.40 12.45
N PHE A 277 -21.20 4.33 11.68
CA PHE A 277 -22.37 4.16 10.84
C PHE A 277 -22.01 4.38 9.37
N GLY A 278 -22.60 3.58 8.49
CA GLY A 278 -22.52 3.76 7.04
C GLY A 278 -23.72 3.16 6.34
N ASP A 279 -24.03 3.62 5.13
CA ASP A 279 -25.16 3.14 4.33
C ASP A 279 -24.75 2.11 3.27
N SER A 280 -23.45 1.83 3.13
CA SER A 280 -22.93 0.70 2.36
C SER A 280 -23.13 -0.63 3.08
N LYS A 281 -24.24 -1.32 2.75
CA LYS A 281 -24.54 -2.65 3.31
C LYS A 281 -23.41 -3.66 3.04
N LEU A 282 -22.74 -3.55 1.89
CA LEU A 282 -21.62 -4.42 1.54
C LEU A 282 -20.44 -4.26 2.51
N VAL A 283 -19.97 -3.02 2.70
CA VAL A 283 -18.80 -2.76 3.56
C VAL A 283 -19.12 -3.08 5.01
N VAL A 284 -20.29 -2.66 5.50
CA VAL A 284 -20.72 -2.94 6.88
C VAL A 284 -20.80 -4.45 7.12
N SER A 285 -21.51 -5.21 6.28
CA SER A 285 -21.66 -6.65 6.47
C SER A 285 -20.34 -7.42 6.28
N GLN A 286 -19.39 -6.91 5.50
CA GLN A 286 -18.07 -7.52 5.39
C GLN A 286 -17.23 -7.29 6.66
N VAL A 287 -17.24 -6.07 7.21
CA VAL A 287 -16.54 -5.73 8.46
C VAL A 287 -17.13 -6.45 9.67
N GLU A 288 -18.46 -6.63 9.72
CA GLU A 288 -19.12 -7.47 10.73
C GLU A 288 -18.81 -8.98 10.57
N GLY A 289 -18.09 -9.38 9.53
CA GLY A 289 -17.78 -10.79 9.23
C GLY A 289 -18.97 -11.59 8.68
N ALA A 290 -20.14 -10.96 8.48
CA ALA A 290 -21.32 -11.62 7.94
C ALA A 290 -21.13 -12.00 6.46
N TRP A 291 -20.42 -11.18 5.69
CA TRP A 291 -20.21 -11.37 4.25
C TRP A 291 -18.73 -11.56 3.92
N LYS A 292 -18.42 -12.48 2.99
CA LYS A 292 -17.03 -12.73 2.55
C LYS A 292 -16.56 -11.66 1.56
N VAL A 293 -15.30 -11.23 1.70
CA VAL A 293 -14.62 -10.38 0.70
C VAL A 293 -14.02 -11.27 -0.39
N ARG A 294 -14.63 -11.23 -1.58
CA ARG A 294 -14.18 -12.04 -2.73
C ARG A 294 -13.26 -11.28 -3.67
N SER A 295 -13.49 -9.97 -3.81
CA SER A 295 -12.77 -9.11 -4.77
C SER A 295 -11.35 -8.85 -4.30
N HIS A 296 -10.35 -9.07 -5.16
CA HIS A 296 -8.93 -8.98 -4.80
C HIS A 296 -8.54 -7.57 -4.34
N ASN A 297 -8.99 -6.53 -5.04
CA ASN A 297 -8.79 -5.13 -4.67
C ASN A 297 -9.39 -4.76 -3.30
N LEU A 298 -10.53 -5.36 -2.93
CA LEU A 298 -11.16 -5.10 -1.62
C LEU A 298 -10.50 -5.88 -0.48
N LYS A 299 -9.79 -6.98 -0.75
CA LYS A 299 -9.13 -7.77 0.31
C LYS A 299 -8.07 -6.97 1.05
N SER A 300 -7.28 -6.17 0.34
CA SER A 300 -6.26 -5.32 0.94
C SER A 300 -6.88 -4.25 1.84
N LEU A 301 -7.91 -3.53 1.33
CA LEU A 301 -8.64 -2.52 2.10
C LEU A 301 -9.37 -3.09 3.31
N TYR A 302 -9.94 -4.28 3.16
CA TYR A 302 -10.57 -5.00 4.27
C TYR A 302 -9.56 -5.34 5.36
N LYS A 303 -8.38 -5.87 4.98
CA LYS A 303 -7.31 -6.19 5.94
C LYS A 303 -6.87 -4.94 6.70
N GLU A 304 -6.62 -3.83 6.01
CA GLU A 304 -6.26 -2.56 6.63
C GLU A 304 -7.34 -2.05 7.59
N ALA A 305 -8.62 -2.15 7.22
CA ALA A 305 -9.72 -1.77 8.10
C ALA A 305 -9.75 -2.62 9.38
N LEU A 306 -9.53 -3.94 9.29
CA LEU A 306 -9.47 -4.82 10.47
C LEU A 306 -8.29 -4.48 11.39
N GLU A 307 -7.10 -4.27 10.82
CA GLU A 307 -5.89 -3.88 11.59
C GLU A 307 -6.08 -2.57 12.36
N LEU A 308 -6.87 -1.62 11.82
CA LEU A 308 -7.22 -0.38 12.52
C LEU A 308 -8.32 -0.60 13.57
N ILE A 309 -9.29 -1.47 13.29
CA ILE A 309 -10.36 -1.81 14.24
C ILE A 309 -9.79 -2.48 15.49
N GLU A 310 -8.79 -3.36 15.34
CA GLU A 310 -8.12 -4.04 16.46
C GLU A 310 -7.45 -3.06 17.44
N GLN A 311 -7.14 -1.83 17.00
CA GLN A 311 -6.57 -0.78 17.84
C GLN A 311 -7.63 0.01 18.62
N ILE A 312 -8.93 -0.26 18.42
CA ILE A 312 -10.04 0.41 19.09
C ILE A 312 -10.72 -0.59 20.03
N PRO A 313 -10.47 -0.52 21.35
CA PRO A 313 -10.95 -1.51 22.32
C PRO A 313 -12.44 -1.84 22.23
N ASN A 314 -13.30 -0.83 22.10
CA ASN A 314 -14.75 -0.99 22.06
C ASN A 314 -15.30 -0.48 20.73
N PHE A 315 -15.18 -1.32 19.70
CA PHE A 315 -15.62 -1.00 18.35
C PHE A 315 -16.98 -1.65 18.00
N SER A 316 -17.80 -0.90 17.26
CA SER A 316 -18.97 -1.45 16.56
C SER A 316 -19.21 -0.70 15.25
N ILE A 317 -19.74 -1.39 14.25
CA ILE A 317 -20.20 -0.78 13.01
C ILE A 317 -21.67 -1.13 12.78
N LYS A 318 -22.46 -0.21 12.26
CA LYS A 318 -23.89 -0.41 12.02
C LYS A 318 -24.32 0.16 10.68
N TRP A 319 -25.15 -0.61 9.98
CA TRP A 319 -25.77 -0.12 8.74
C TRP A 319 -26.90 0.85 9.08
N ILE A 320 -26.95 1.96 8.36
CA ILE A 320 -28.05 2.94 8.43
C ILE A 320 -28.59 3.24 7.03
N ASP A 321 -29.80 3.81 6.98
CA ASP A 321 -30.32 4.26 5.69
C ASP A 321 -29.60 5.52 5.19
N ARG A 322 -29.75 5.79 3.89
CA ARG A 322 -29.17 6.97 3.24
C ARG A 322 -29.64 8.30 3.83
N LYS A 323 -30.82 8.34 4.45
CA LYS A 323 -31.34 9.57 5.06
C LYS A 323 -30.58 9.90 6.34
N GLY A 324 -30.12 8.88 7.07
CA GLY A 324 -29.24 9.00 8.22
C GLY A 324 -27.79 9.39 7.86
N ASN A 325 -27.31 9.07 6.65
CA ASN A 325 -25.92 9.29 6.25
C ASN A 325 -25.64 10.58 5.44
N LYS A 326 -26.62 11.50 5.35
CA LYS A 326 -26.57 12.67 4.44
C LYS A 326 -25.32 13.54 4.56
N MET A 327 -24.75 13.68 5.76
CA MET A 327 -23.59 14.55 5.95
C MET A 327 -22.32 13.93 5.37
N ALA A 328 -22.10 12.64 5.60
CA ALA A 328 -20.97 11.92 5.00
C ALA A 328 -21.12 11.86 3.47
N ASP A 329 -22.31 11.53 2.95
CA ASP A 329 -22.62 11.54 1.50
C ASP A 329 -22.30 12.89 0.83
N LYS A 330 -22.69 14.01 1.47
CA LYS A 330 -22.37 15.35 0.96
C LYS A 330 -20.87 15.61 0.92
N LEU A 331 -20.12 15.13 1.92
CA LEU A 331 -18.66 15.28 1.99
C LEU A 331 -17.96 14.39 0.95
N ALA A 332 -18.45 13.17 0.73
CA ALA A 332 -17.92 12.26 -0.29
C ALA A 332 -18.09 12.83 -1.70
N LYS A 333 -19.30 13.32 -2.03
CA LYS A 333 -19.58 14.01 -3.30
C LYS A 333 -18.76 15.29 -3.47
N LYS A 334 -18.47 16.02 -2.40
CA LYS A 334 -17.55 17.16 -2.44
C LYS A 334 -16.13 16.71 -2.78
N GLY A 335 -15.68 15.57 -2.24
CA GLY A 335 -14.38 14.97 -2.56
C GLY A 335 -14.27 14.59 -4.04
N VAL A 336 -15.31 13.98 -4.61
CA VAL A 336 -15.39 13.68 -6.05
C VAL A 336 -15.23 14.95 -6.89
N LYS A 337 -16.01 15.99 -6.60
CA LYS A 337 -15.95 17.28 -7.33
C LYS A 337 -14.61 17.98 -7.22
N GLN A 338 -13.91 17.86 -6.09
CA GLN A 338 -12.55 18.38 -5.95
C GLN A 338 -11.61 17.71 -6.95
N GLY A 339 -11.69 16.39 -7.11
CA GLY A 339 -10.92 15.65 -8.12
C GLY A 339 -11.25 16.02 -9.55
N GLU A 340 -12.54 16.13 -9.90
CA GLU A 340 -12.98 16.51 -11.24
C GLU A 340 -12.53 17.92 -11.68
N ASN A 341 -12.30 18.82 -10.72
CA ASN A 341 -11.79 20.17 -10.99
C ASN A 341 -10.27 20.21 -11.13
N ILE A 342 -9.56 19.18 -10.65
CA ILE A 342 -8.10 19.06 -10.78
C ILE A 342 -7.73 18.43 -12.14
N THR A 343 -8.63 17.65 -12.73
CA THR A 343 -8.40 16.96 -14.02
C THR A 343 -8.95 17.69 -15.24
N LYS A 344 -9.53 18.89 -15.06
CA LYS A 344 -9.85 19.85 -16.12
C LYS A 344 -8.73 20.89 -16.22
#